data_AF-A0A5C6D0G1-F1
#
_entry.id   AF-A0A5C6D0G1-F1
#
_cell.length_a   1.000
_cell.length_b   1.000
_cell.length_c   1.000
_cell.angle_alpha   90.00
_cell.angle_beta   90.00
_cell.angle_gamma   90.00
#
_symmetry.space_group_name_H-M   'P 1'
#
loop_
_entity.id
_entity.type
_entity.pdbx_description
1 polymer ?
#
loop_
_entity_poly.entity_id
_entity_poly.type
_entity_poly.pdbx_seq_one_letter_code
_entity_poly.pdbx_strand_id
1 'polypeptide(L)'
;MEVCDKTFMNHLDGYSFLPYFKGRPTPRRATSSSTFSDSGDLYAVRYDDWKISFKAVVGNLFNGPERSTNAAPVTNLRMDPGERNQSESVLYGRWWGENM
;
A
#
# COMPACT_ATOMS: atom_id res chain seq x y z
N MET A 1 2.01 19.22 18.71
CA MET A 1 1.46 20.18 17.74
C MET A 1 0.66 21.20 18.52
N GLU A 2 1.04 22.48 18.46
CA GLU A 2 0.26 23.56 19.08
C GLU A 2 -0.79 24.07 18.10
N VAL A 3 -2.04 24.14 18.56
CA VAL A 3 -3.15 24.76 17.83
C VAL A 3 -3.78 25.76 18.79
N CYS A 4 -3.57 27.05 18.52
CA CYS A 4 -3.86 28.13 19.48
C CYS A 4 -3.16 27.87 20.82
N ASP A 5 -3.88 27.92 21.94
CA ASP A 5 -3.33 27.77 23.30
C ASP A 5 -3.30 26.30 23.80
N LYS A 6 -3.48 25.32 22.90
CA LYS A 6 -3.54 23.89 23.26
C LYS A 6 -2.43 23.09 22.60
N THR A 7 -1.76 22.27 23.41
CA THR A 7 -0.71 21.35 22.98
C THR A 7 -1.26 19.94 22.82
N PHE A 8 -1.19 19.41 21.60
CA PHE A 8 -1.61 18.04 21.28
C PHE A 8 -0.40 17.12 21.07
N MET A 9 -0.49 15.90 21.61
CA MET A 9 0.44 14.80 21.37
C MET A 9 -0.19 13.84 20.36
N ASN A 10 0.04 14.10 19.07
CA ASN A 10 -0.53 13.32 17.97
C ASN A 10 0.57 12.57 17.21
N HIS A 11 0.24 11.37 16.76
CA HIS A 11 1.00 10.65 15.73
C HIS A 11 0.36 10.96 14.37
N LEU A 12 1.07 11.71 13.53
CA LEU A 12 0.61 12.03 12.19
C LEU A 12 1.18 11.00 11.20
N ASP A 13 0.30 10.30 10.50
CA ASP A 13 0.68 9.25 9.54
C ASP A 13 1.03 9.79 8.14
N GLY A 14 1.16 11.12 8.01
CA GLY A 14 1.36 11.81 6.74
C GLY A 14 2.73 12.49 6.63
N TYR A 15 3.20 12.65 5.38
CA TYR A 15 4.43 13.38 5.06
C TYR A 15 4.13 14.75 4.46
N SER A 16 5.02 15.72 4.69
CA SER A 16 4.90 17.05 4.07
C SER A 16 5.34 17.01 2.61
N PHE A 17 4.41 17.28 1.70
CA PHE A 17 4.67 17.42 0.26
C PHE A 17 5.08 18.84 -0.18
N LEU A 18 5.10 19.80 0.75
CA LEU A 18 5.46 21.19 0.43
C LEU A 18 6.82 21.35 -0.25
N PRO A 19 7.89 20.62 0.13
CA PRO A 19 9.18 20.77 -0.54
C PRO A 19 9.15 20.22 -1.98
N TYR A 20 8.37 19.17 -2.24
CA TYR A 20 8.17 18.61 -3.58
C TYR A 20 7.51 19.64 -4.50
N PHE A 21 6.44 20.31 -4.04
CA PHE A 21 5.77 21.37 -4.81
C PHE A 21 6.64 22.61 -5.03
N LYS A 22 7.66 22.83 -4.18
CA LYS A 22 8.65 23.91 -4.34
C LYS A 22 9.83 23.52 -5.23
N GLY A 23 9.78 22.35 -5.90
CA GLY A 23 10.83 21.86 -6.80
C GLY A 23 12.12 21.45 -6.10
N ARG A 24 12.09 21.26 -4.76
CA ARG A 24 13.27 20.80 -4.03
C ARG A 24 13.40 19.28 -4.16
N PRO A 25 14.63 18.73 -4.15
CA PRO A 25 14.82 17.30 -4.07
C PRO A 25 14.18 16.79 -2.78
N THR A 26 13.11 16.02 -2.91
CA THR A 26 12.53 15.28 -1.79
C THR A 26 12.88 13.81 -1.95
N PRO A 27 13.04 13.06 -0.84
CA PRO A 27 12.98 11.61 -0.93
C PRO A 27 11.74 11.20 -1.72
N ARG A 28 11.86 10.07 -2.42
CA ARG A 28 10.79 9.46 -3.20
C ARG A 28 9.52 9.45 -2.34
N ARG A 29 8.38 9.77 -2.96
CA ARG A 29 7.00 9.72 -2.43
C ARG A 29 6.88 8.71 -1.27
N ALA A 30 6.15 9.06 -0.21
CA ALA A 30 5.86 8.24 0.98
C ALA A 30 6.40 6.81 0.92
N THR A 31 7.53 6.56 1.58
CA THR A 31 8.26 5.27 1.55
C THR A 31 7.35 4.11 1.93
N SER A 32 6.38 4.34 2.81
CA SER A 32 5.32 3.40 3.11
C SER A 32 3.93 4.03 2.96
N SER A 33 2.95 3.20 2.64
CA SER A 33 1.53 3.56 2.68
C SER A 33 0.69 2.34 3.06
N SER A 34 -0.33 2.55 3.86
CA SER A 34 -1.28 1.51 4.30
C SER A 34 -2.66 1.84 3.73
N THR A 35 -3.37 0.82 3.24
CA THR A 35 -4.74 0.96 2.74
C THR A 35 -5.68 0.22 3.68
N PHE A 36 -6.80 0.86 4.00
CA PHE A 36 -7.81 0.34 4.92
C PHE A 36 -9.16 0.17 4.23
N SER A 37 -9.99 -0.73 4.75
CA SER A 37 -11.40 -0.86 4.38
C SER A 37 -12.21 0.32 4.91
N ASP A 38 -13.45 0.44 4.44
CA ASP A 38 -14.45 1.36 5.00
C ASP A 38 -14.74 1.12 6.48
N SER A 39 -14.55 -0.12 6.92
CA SER A 39 -14.76 -0.61 8.28
C SER A 39 -13.48 -0.54 9.13
N GLY A 40 -12.35 -0.09 8.56
CA GLY A 40 -11.08 0.10 9.26
C GLY A 40 -10.12 -1.09 9.23
N ASP A 41 -10.40 -2.13 8.45
CA ASP A 41 -9.51 -3.29 8.32
C ASP A 41 -8.30 -2.99 7.44
N LEU A 42 -7.11 -3.45 7.82
CA LEU A 42 -5.92 -3.31 6.99
C LEU A 42 -6.00 -4.21 5.74
N TYR A 43 -6.08 -3.61 4.56
CA TYR A 43 -6.14 -4.31 3.28
C TYR A 43 -4.75 -4.61 2.73
N ALA A 44 -3.87 -3.61 2.74
CA ALA A 44 -2.54 -3.75 2.18
C ALA A 44 -1.56 -2.76 2.78
N VAL A 45 -0.29 -3.16 2.81
CA VAL A 45 0.84 -2.27 3.10
C VAL A 45 1.73 -2.24 1.88
N ARG A 46 2.10 -1.04 1.45
CA ARG A 46 3.09 -0.80 0.42
C ARG A 46 4.33 -0.21 1.07
N TYR A 47 5.49 -0.76 0.72
CA TYR A 47 6.80 -0.20 1.01
C TYR A 47 7.58 -0.09 -0.29
N ASP A 48 7.88 1.13 -0.72
CA ASP A 48 8.53 1.42 -1.99
C ASP A 48 7.82 0.80 -3.21
N ASP A 49 8.50 -0.13 -3.90
CA ASP A 49 7.97 -0.84 -5.05
C ASP A 49 7.16 -2.08 -4.62
N TRP A 50 7.23 -2.49 -3.36
CA TRP A 50 6.62 -3.71 -2.86
C TRP A 50 5.27 -3.43 -2.21
N LYS A 51 4.29 -4.28 -2.49
CA LYS A 51 2.98 -4.27 -1.86
C LYS A 51 2.66 -5.66 -1.33
N ILE A 52 2.22 -5.71 -0.08
CA ILE A 52 1.72 -6.90 0.59
C ILE A 52 0.23 -6.69 0.80
N SER A 53 -0.60 -7.56 0.22
CA SER A 53 -2.05 -7.48 0.35
C SER A 53 -2.54 -8.61 1.26
N PHE A 54 -3.44 -8.28 2.19
CA PHE A 54 -4.03 -9.21 3.16
C PHE A 54 -5.48 -9.53 2.84
N LYS A 55 -6.18 -8.52 2.28
CA LYS A 55 -7.57 -8.57 1.85
C LYS A 55 -7.71 -7.87 0.50
N ALA A 56 -8.64 -8.35 -0.32
CA ALA A 56 -8.98 -7.71 -1.59
C ALA A 56 -10.48 -7.88 -1.90
N VAL A 57 -11.07 -6.92 -2.60
CA VAL A 57 -12.42 -7.05 -3.17
C VAL A 57 -12.31 -7.66 -4.55
N VAL A 58 -13.01 -8.77 -4.79
CA VAL A 58 -13.00 -9.46 -6.09
C VAL A 58 -14.12 -8.93 -6.97
N GLY A 59 -13.78 -8.48 -8.17
CA GLY A 59 -14.75 -7.97 -9.13
C GLY A 59 -15.03 -6.47 -8.92
N ASN A 60 -16.30 -6.12 -8.75
CA ASN A 60 -16.70 -4.72 -8.61
C ASN A 60 -16.40 -4.23 -7.18
N LEU A 61 -15.69 -3.11 -7.07
CA LEU A 61 -15.25 -2.55 -5.79
C LEU A 61 -16.40 -2.23 -4.81
N PHE A 62 -17.60 -1.89 -5.30
CA PHE A 62 -18.71 -1.41 -4.47
C PHE A 62 -19.60 -2.53 -3.91
N ASN A 63 -19.65 -3.68 -4.59
CA ASN A 63 -20.57 -4.78 -4.22
C ASN A 63 -19.94 -6.17 -4.33
N GLY A 64 -18.68 -6.25 -4.72
CA GLY A 64 -17.93 -7.49 -4.79
C GLY A 64 -17.64 -8.04 -3.40
N PRO A 65 -17.46 -9.37 -3.27
CA PRO A 65 -17.08 -9.97 -2.01
C PRO A 65 -15.65 -9.60 -1.63
N GLU A 66 -15.42 -9.38 -0.34
CA GLU A 66 -14.08 -9.35 0.23
C GLU A 66 -13.52 -10.78 0.30
N ARG A 67 -12.24 -10.93 -0.05
CA ARG A 67 -11.47 -12.16 0.05
C ARG A 67 -10.23 -11.93 0.90
N SER A 68 -10.05 -12.74 1.93
CA SER A 68 -8.82 -12.85 2.69
C SER A 68 -7.94 -13.97 2.15
N THR A 69 -6.62 -13.85 2.35
CA THR A 69 -5.64 -14.82 1.87
C THR A 69 -4.87 -15.43 3.03
N ASN A 70 -4.65 -16.76 3.00
CA ASN A 70 -3.84 -17.45 4.02
C ASN A 70 -2.37 -17.02 3.99
N ALA A 71 -1.81 -16.87 2.79
CA ALA A 71 -0.48 -16.31 2.58
C ALA A 71 -0.67 -14.96 1.88
N ALA A 72 -0.12 -13.91 2.48
CA ALA A 72 -0.27 -12.56 1.97
C ALA A 72 0.43 -12.43 0.61
N PRO A 73 -0.31 -12.22 -0.48
CA PRO A 73 0.26 -11.96 -1.79
C PRO A 73 1.22 -10.77 -1.80
N VAL A 74 2.37 -10.94 -2.46
CA VAL A 74 3.39 -9.89 -2.59
C VAL A 74 3.62 -9.53 -4.04
N THR A 75 3.51 -8.24 -4.32
CA THR A 75 3.61 -7.69 -5.66
C THR A 75 4.68 -6.62 -5.71
N ASN A 76 5.56 -6.70 -6.70
CA ASN A 76 6.42 -5.57 -7.06
C ASN A 76 5.67 -4.68 -8.05
N LEU A 77 5.13 -3.55 -7.60
CA LEU A 77 4.34 -2.60 -8.37
C LEU A 77 5.14 -1.88 -9.47
N ARG A 78 6.48 -1.91 -9.44
CA ARG A 78 7.30 -1.40 -10.55
C ARG A 78 7.34 -2.39 -11.71
N MET A 79 7.24 -3.69 -11.42
CA MET A 79 7.22 -4.75 -12.44
C MET A 79 5.78 -5.11 -12.86
N ASP A 80 4.85 -5.11 -11.92
CA ASP A 80 3.44 -5.46 -12.10
C ASP A 80 2.52 -4.40 -11.45
N PRO A 81 2.31 -3.25 -12.11
CA PRO A 81 1.45 -2.19 -11.61
C PRO A 81 -0.02 -2.60 -11.50
N GLY A 82 -0.43 -3.64 -12.25
CA GLY A 82 -1.80 -4.14 -12.30
C GLY A 82 -2.11 -5.25 -11.30
N GLU A 83 -1.11 -5.73 -10.57
CA GLU A 83 -1.21 -6.82 -9.59
C GLU A 83 -1.80 -8.11 -10.17
N ARG A 84 -1.45 -8.42 -11.43
CA ARG A 84 -2.06 -9.53 -12.19
C ARG A 84 -1.28 -10.83 -12.14
N ASN A 85 0.01 -10.78 -11.81
CA ASN A 85 0.89 -11.94 -11.92
C ASN A 85 0.39 -13.14 -11.09
N GLN A 86 -0.33 -12.89 -10.01
CA GLN A 86 -0.81 -13.96 -9.13
C GLN A 86 -1.94 -14.79 -9.72
N SER A 87 -2.77 -14.20 -10.57
CA SER A 87 -3.86 -14.89 -11.27
C SER A 87 -3.48 -15.28 -12.69
N GLU A 88 -2.59 -14.54 -13.34
CA GLU A 88 -2.32 -14.67 -14.78
C GLU A 88 -0.96 -15.32 -15.09
N SER A 89 -0.03 -15.43 -14.12
CA SER A 89 1.29 -16.03 -14.33
C SER A 89 1.44 -17.39 -13.65
N VAL A 90 1.77 -18.40 -14.46
CA VAL A 90 2.13 -19.75 -13.98
C VAL A 90 3.48 -19.74 -13.24
N LEU A 91 4.34 -18.74 -13.51
CA LEU A 91 5.68 -18.63 -12.94
C LEU A 91 5.75 -17.75 -11.68
N TYR A 92 4.63 -17.18 -11.23
CA TYR A 92 4.61 -16.29 -10.06
C TYR A 92 5.19 -16.95 -8.82
N GLY A 93 4.84 -18.22 -8.54
CA GLY A 93 5.37 -18.93 -7.37
C GLY A 93 6.89 -19.10 -7.38
N ARG A 94 7.48 -19.31 -8.57
CA ARG A 94 8.93 -19.36 -8.74
C ARG A 94 9.56 -17.99 -8.54
N TRP A 95 9.03 -16.96 -9.20
CA TRP A 95 9.50 -15.59 -9.06
C TRP A 95 9.47 -15.13 -7.60
N TRP A 96 8.39 -15.44 -6.90
CA TRP A 96 8.21 -15.12 -5.49
C TRP A 96 9.30 -15.77 -4.62
N GLY A 97 9.61 -17.06 -4.82
CA GLY A 97 10.69 -17.74 -4.10
C GLY A 97 12.11 -17.29 -4.47
N GLU A 98 12.32 -16.67 -5.63
CA GLU A 98 13.63 -16.16 -6.08
C GLU A 98 13.89 -14.70 -5.66
N ASN A 99 12.84 -13.92 -5.38
CA ASN A 99 12.94 -12.47 -5.14
C ASN A 99 12.53 -12.06 -3.71
N MET A 100 12.14 -13.02 -2.88
CA MET A 100 11.98 -12.88 -1.43
C MET A 100 13.20 -13.41 -0.69
#